data_AF-A0A7C5PNB3-F1
#
_entry.id   AF-A0A7C5PNB3-F1
#
_cell.length_a   1.000
_cell.length_b   1.000
_cell.length_c   1.000
_cell.angle_alpha   90.00
_cell.angle_beta   90.00
_cell.angle_gamma   90.00
#
_symmetry.space_group_name_H-M   'P 1'
#
loop_
_entity.id
_entity.type
_entity.pdbx_description
1 polymer ?
#
loop_
_entity_poly.entity_id
_entity_poly.type
_entity_poly.pdbx_seq_one_letter_code
_entity_poly.pdbx_strand_id
1 'polypeptide(L)' 'MKHSPANLLKTRRFAPLFITQALGAFNDNAFKSALAIVLTYDLAGKTDYNPAVLITIATGVFIAPFFLFSGV' A
#
# COMPACT_ATOMS: atom_id res chain seq x y z
N MET A 1 -31.68 -1.13 16.48
CA MET A 1 -31.26 -1.14 15.05
C MET A 1 -29.91 -1.82 14.96
N LYS A 2 -29.75 -2.90 14.19
CA LYS A 2 -28.45 -3.56 13.98
C LYS A 2 -27.62 -2.68 13.03
N HIS A 3 -26.71 -1.88 13.56
CA HIS A 3 -25.78 -1.08 12.76
C HIS A 3 -24.71 -2.00 12.17
N SER A 4 -25.03 -2.67 11.06
CA SER A 4 -24.03 -3.41 10.28
C SER A 4 -23.25 -2.43 9.40
N PRO A 5 -21.89 -2.43 9.45
CA PRO A 5 -21.04 -1.63 8.56
C PRO A 5 -21.35 -1.86 7.08
N ALA A 6 -21.82 -3.06 6.71
CA ALA A 6 -22.21 -3.41 5.35
C ALA A 6 -23.38 -2.57 4.83
N ASN A 7 -24.20 -1.98 5.70
CA ASN A 7 -25.27 -1.08 5.27
C ASN A 7 -24.73 0.27 4.77
N LEU A 8 -23.55 0.71 5.22
CA LEU A 8 -22.91 1.95 4.75
C LEU A 8 -22.46 1.80 3.28
N LEU A 9 -21.97 0.63 2.89
CA LEU A 9 -21.59 0.29 1.51
C LEU A 9 -22.76 0.38 0.52
N LYS A 10 -24.00 0.34 1.01
CA LYS A 10 -25.21 0.50 0.17
C LYS A 10 -25.62 1.96 -0.01
N THR A 11 -24.97 2.90 0.69
CA THR A 11 -25.30 4.33 0.57
C THR A 11 -24.56 4.95 -0.61
N ARG A 12 -25.25 5.82 -1.36
CA ARG A 12 -24.70 6.48 -2.57
C ARG A 12 -23.50 7.38 -2.30
N ARG A 13 -23.30 7.82 -1.05
CA ARG A 13 -22.17 8.70 -0.66
C ARG A 13 -20.94 7.92 -0.21
N PHE A 14 -21.11 6.80 0.51
CA PHE A 14 -20.00 6.04 1.05
C PHE A 14 -19.42 5.03 0.05
N ALA A 15 -20.26 4.40 -0.79
CA ALA A 15 -19.78 3.36 -1.71
C ALA A 15 -18.67 3.85 -2.66
N PRO A 16 -18.78 5.03 -3.31
CA PRO A 16 -17.73 5.52 -4.20
C PRO A 16 -16.42 5.85 -3.46
N LEU A 17 -16.52 6.45 -2.26
CA LEU A 17 -15.38 6.76 -1.41
C LEU A 17 -14.67 5.50 -0.90
N PHE A 18 -15.46 4.50 -0.50
CA PHE A 18 -14.93 3.22 -0.06
C PHE A 18 -14.21 2.49 -1.20
N ILE A 19 -14.79 2.45 -2.40
CA ILE A 19 -14.18 1.77 -3.54
C ILE A 19 -12.85 2.44 -3.93
N THR A 20 -12.83 3.77 -4.01
CA THR A 20 -11.58 4.51 -4.31
C THR A 20 -10.52 4.27 -3.25
N GLN A 21 -10.87 4.34 -1.96
CA GLN A 21 -9.94 4.03 -0.87
C GLN A 21 -9.48 2.57 -0.87
N ALA A 22 -10.38 1.62 -1.13
CA ALA A 22 -10.04 0.20 -1.18
C ALA A 22 -9.10 -0.13 -2.35
N LEU A 23 -9.38 0.44 -3.53
CA LEU A 23 -8.51 0.29 -4.71
C LEU A 23 -7.17 0.98 -4.51
N GLY A 24 -7.13 2.16 -3.87
CA GLY A 24 -5.88 2.84 -3.51
C GLY A 24 -5.04 1.98 -2.56
N ALA A 25 -5.62 1.54 -1.45
CA ALA A 25 -4.95 0.66 -0.50
C ALA A 25 -4.50 -0.66 -1.13
N PHE A 26 -5.31 -1.24 -2.03
CA PHE A 26 -4.92 -2.43 -2.78
C PHE A 26 -3.73 -2.18 -3.69
N ASN A 27 -3.76 -1.10 -4.49
CA ASN A 27 -2.66 -0.71 -5.37
C ASN A 27 -1.36 -0.53 -4.57
N ASP A 28 -1.44 0.15 -3.43
CA ASP A 28 -0.28 0.43 -2.58
C ASP A 28 0.36 -0.86 -2.06
N ASN A 29 -0.45 -1.79 -1.57
CA ASN A 29 0.04 -3.08 -1.07
C ASN A 29 0.53 -4.01 -2.20
N ALA A 30 -0.14 -4.00 -3.35
CA ALA A 30 0.27 -4.76 -4.52
C ALA A 30 1.62 -4.28 -5.05
N PHE A 31 1.81 -2.97 -5.19
CA PHE A 31 3.08 -2.38 -5.62
C PHE A 31 4.21 -2.69 -4.65
N LYS A 32 3.99 -2.50 -3.34
CA LYS A 32 4.99 -2.82 -2.30
C LYS A 32 5.40 -4.29 -2.36
N SER A 33 4.44 -5.21 -2.53
CA SER A 33 4.72 -6.64 -2.60
C SER A 33 5.47 -7.03 -3.87
N ALA A 34 5.08 -6.47 -5.02
CA ALA A 34 5.78 -6.67 -6.29
C ALA A 34 7.22 -6.13 -6.24
N LEU A 35 7.40 -4.94 -5.65
CA LEU A 35 8.72 -4.35 -5.45
C LEU A 35 9.60 -5.24 -4.54
N ALA A 36 9.04 -5.78 -3.45
CA ALA A 36 9.78 -6.71 -2.59
C ALA A 36 10.23 -7.97 -3.35
N ILE A 37 9.39 -8.52 -4.22
CA ILE A 37 9.74 -9.67 -5.08
C ILE A 37 10.90 -9.30 -6.01
N VAL A 38 10.82 -8.16 -6.70
CA VAL A 38 11.90 -7.69 -7.61
C VAL A 38 13.20 -7.47 -6.83
N LEU A 39 13.16 -6.79 -5.68
CA LEU A 39 14.33 -6.58 -4.82
C LEU A 39 14.95 -7.89 -4.31
N THR A 40 14.12 -8.89 -4.02
CA THR A 40 14.59 -10.17 -3.47
C THR A 40 15.12 -11.11 -4.54
N TYR A 41 14.50 -11.17 -5.72
CA TYR A 41 14.81 -12.19 -6.72
C TYR A 41 15.58 -11.66 -7.93
N ASP A 42 15.30 -10.43 -8.38
CA ASP A 42 15.99 -9.86 -9.54
C ASP A 42 17.30 -9.18 -9.13
N LEU A 43 17.31 -8.48 -7.99
CA LEU A 43 18.48 -7.72 -7.52
C LEU A 43 19.47 -8.55 -6.68
N ALA A 44 19.03 -9.63 -6.04
CA ALA A 44 19.91 -10.51 -5.28
C ALA A 44 21.00 -11.20 -6.12
N GLY A 45 20.79 -11.32 -7.44
CA GLY A 45 21.79 -11.85 -8.38
C GLY A 45 22.60 -10.79 -9.12
N LYS A 46 22.27 -9.50 -8.98
CA LYS A 46 22.85 -8.39 -9.77
C LYS A 46 23.63 -7.38 -8.93
N THR A 47 23.52 -7.46 -7.61
CA THR A 47 24.15 -6.52 -6.69
C THR A 47 24.66 -7.21 -5.43
N ASP A 48 25.72 -6.69 -4.81
CA ASP A 48 26.23 -7.14 -3.51
C ASP A 48 25.43 -6.57 -2.32
N TYR A 49 24.34 -5.85 -2.58
CA TYR A 49 23.53 -5.23 -1.54
C TYR A 49 22.61 -6.25 -0.86
N ASN A 50 22.47 -6.13 0.45
CA ASN A 50 21.53 -6.97 1.22
C ASN A 50 20.07 -6.63 0.85
N PRO A 51 19.28 -7.58 0.30
CA PRO A 51 17.90 -7.35 -0.10
C PRO A 51 17.00 -6.84 1.03
N ALA A 52 17.24 -7.25 2.28
CA ALA A 52 16.44 -6.83 3.43
C ALA A 52 16.58 -5.32 3.70
N VAL A 53 17.77 -4.76 3.49
CA VAL A 53 18.04 -3.32 3.63
C VAL A 53 17.33 -2.56 2.52
N LEU A 54 17.44 -3.03 1.28
CA LEU A 54 16.76 -2.42 0.14
C LEU A 54 15.23 -2.41 0.30
N ILE A 55 14.63 -3.51 0.78
CA ILE A 55 13.19 -3.60 1.04
C ILE A 55 12.77 -2.61 2.14
N THR A 56 13.59 -2.45 3.19
CA THR A 56 13.32 -1.50 4.29
C THR A 56 13.35 -0.06 3.79
N ILE A 57 14.37 0.31 3.01
CA ILE A 57 14.49 1.63 2.40
C ILE A 57 13.33 1.88 1.43
N ALA A 58 13.04 0.94 0.55
CA ALA A 58 11.92 1.03 -0.39
C ALA A 58 10.58 1.22 0.33
N THR A 59 10.35 0.48 1.43
CA THR A 59 9.16 0.64 2.28
C THR A 59 9.11 2.03 2.92
N GLY A 60 10.26 2.52 3.42
CA GLY A 60 10.37 3.86 4.01
C GLY A 60 10.05 4.96 2.99
N VAL A 61 10.62 4.89 1.79
CA VAL A 61 10.36 5.82 0.68
C VAL A 61 8.89 5.75 0.26
N PHE A 62 8.30 4.56 0.21
CA PHE A 62 6.90 4.37 -0.17
C PHE A 62 5.92 5.00 0.84
N ILE A 63 6.24 4.94 2.14
CA ILE A 63 5.39 5.50 3.20
C ILE A 63 5.66 7.00 3.41
N ALA A 64 6.85 7.49 3.06
CA ALA A 64 7.28 8.87 3.35
C ALA A 64 6.29 9.96 2.90
N PRO A 65 5.70 9.94 1.69
CA PRO A 65 4.71 10.94 1.30
C PRO A 65 3.50 10.95 2.23
N PHE A 66 2.93 9.78 2.53
CA PHE A 66 1.79 9.67 3.44
C PHE A 66 2.13 10.17 4.84
N PHE A 67 3.35 9.88 5.33
CA PHE A 67 3.80 10.35 6.62
C PHE A 67 3.96 11.88 6.66
N LEU A 68 4.70 12.44 5.68
CA LEU A 68 5.02 13.87 5.61
C LEU A 68 3.77 14.76 5.38
N PHE A 69 2.77 14.26 4.65
CA PHE A 69 1.55 14.99 4.33
C PHE A 69 0.33 14.51 5.12
N SER A 70 0.49 13.69 6.16
CA SER A 70 -0.64 13.12 6.93
C SER A 70 -1.57 14.14 7.61
N GLY A 71 -1.07 15.35 7.86
CA GLY A 71 -1.81 16.44 8.52
C GLY A 71 -2.26 17.58 7.60
N VAL A 72 -2.09 17.43 6.29
CA VAL A 72 -2.46 18.42 5.26
C VAL A 72 -3.62 17.86 4.44
#